data_AF-A0A5N5E9Q3-F1
#
_entry.id   AF-A0A5N5E9Q3-F1
#
_cell.length_a   1.000
_cell.length_b   1.000
_cell.length_c   1.000
_cell.angle_alpha   90.00
_cell.angle_beta   90.00
_cell.angle_gamma   90.00
#
_symmetry.space_group_name_H-M   'P 1'
#
loop_
_entity.id
_entity.type
_entity.pdbx_description
1 polymer ?
#
loop_
_entity_poly.entity_id
_entity_poly.type
_entity_poly.pdbx_seq_one_letter_code
_entity_poly.pdbx_strand_id
1 'polypeptide(L)' 'VTTPVEECERRDPKGLYARARAGELKGLTGIDAPYETPEDPDLAFDTTGADINELVGRVIALLEERETARP' A
#
# COMPACT_ATOMS: atom_id res chain seq x y z
N VAL A 1 2.80 0.15 2.23
CA VAL A 1 1.97 1.25 1.66
C VAL A 1 0.74 1.37 2.54
N THR A 2 0.40 2.57 2.99
CA THR A 2 -0.60 2.86 4.04
C THR A 2 -1.81 3.62 3.48
N THR A 3 -2.07 3.53 2.18
CA THR A 3 -3.20 4.22 1.54
C THR A 3 -4.54 3.74 2.12
N PRO A 4 -5.47 4.65 2.45
CA PRO A 4 -6.78 4.29 2.97
C PRO A 4 -7.52 3.30 2.08
N VAL A 5 -8.29 2.40 2.69
CA VAL A 5 -9.04 1.37 1.96
C VAL A 5 -10.10 2.00 1.05
N GLU A 6 -10.66 3.14 1.44
CA GLU A 6 -11.65 3.88 0.67
C GLU A 6 -11.07 4.38 -0.66
N GLU A 7 -9.82 4.82 -0.66
CA GLU A 7 -9.12 5.24 -1.88
C GLU A 7 -8.74 4.03 -2.75
N CYS A 8 -8.39 2.90 -2.13
CA CYS A 8 -8.14 1.65 -2.84
C CYS A 8 -9.42 1.12 -3.52
N GLU A 9 -10.55 1.14 -2.81
CA GLU A 9 -11.88 0.76 -3.30
C GLU A 9 -12.38 1.73 -4.37
N ARG A 10 -12.11 3.04 -4.25
CA ARG A 10 -12.44 4.01 -5.29
C ARG A 10 -11.68 3.77 -6.60
N ARG A 11 -10.41 3.36 -6.52
CA ARG A 11 -9.57 3.09 -7.69
C ARG A 11 -9.94 1.78 -8.39
N ASP A 12 -10.27 0.75 -7.60
CA ASP A 12 -10.60 -0.64 -7.98
C ASP A 12 -10.24 -1.05 -9.42
N PRO A 13 -8.95 -1.03 -9.80
CA PRO A 13 -8.53 -1.18 -11.19
C PRO A 13 -8.83 -2.57 -11.78
N LYS A 14 -9.13 -3.54 -10.89
CA LYS A 14 -9.38 -4.94 -11.24
C LYS A 14 -10.82 -5.38 -10.93
N GLY A 15 -11.67 -4.47 -10.43
CA GLY A 15 -13.04 -4.81 -10.03
C GLY A 15 -13.13 -5.76 -8.83
N LEU A 16 -12.07 -5.89 -8.02
CA LEU A 16 -12.02 -6.84 -6.90
C LEU A 16 -12.88 -6.36 -5.73
N TYR A 17 -12.82 -5.06 -5.41
CA TYR A 17 -13.64 -4.49 -4.35
C TYR A 17 -15.12 -4.54 -4.72
N ALA A 18 -15.48 -4.21 -5.96
CA ALA A 18 -16.85 -4.32 -6.46
C ALA A 18 -17.40 -5.75 -6.34
N ARG A 19 -16.61 -6.76 -6.75
CA ARG A 19 -17.00 -8.18 -6.65
C ARG A 19 -17.13 -8.65 -5.19
N ALA A 20 -16.27 -8.16 -4.30
CA ALA A 20 -16.37 -8.47 -2.87
C ALA A 20 -17.64 -7.86 -2.24
N ARG A 21 -17.96 -6.59 -2.56
CA ARG A 21 -19.20 -5.94 -2.13
C ARG A 21 -20.46 -6.63 -2.66
N ALA A 22 -20.40 -7.19 -3.88
CA ALA A 22 -21.46 -8.00 -4.46
C ALA A 22 -21.58 -9.43 -3.87
N GLY A 23 -20.65 -9.84 -3.00
CA GLY A 23 -20.62 -11.18 -2.39
C GLY A 23 -20.06 -12.28 -3.29
N GLU A 24 -19.50 -11.91 -4.45
CA GLU A 24 -18.92 -12.82 -5.44
C GLU A 24 -17.46 -13.20 -5.15
N LEU A 25 -16.79 -12.41 -4.30
CA LEU A 25 -15.42 -12.63 -3.84
C LEU A 25 -15.38 -12.57 -2.31
N LYS A 26 -14.76 -13.57 -1.68
CA LYS A 26 -14.57 -13.64 -0.22
C LYS A 26 -13.09 -13.55 0.12
N GLY A 27 -12.80 -13.10 1.33
CA GLY A 27 -11.44 -13.00 1.88
C GLY A 27 -10.62 -11.86 1.27
N LEU A 28 -11.28 -10.78 0.83
CA LEU A 28 -10.60 -9.59 0.34
C LEU A 28 -10.18 -8.71 1.51
N THR A 29 -8.89 -8.41 1.59
CA THR A 29 -8.33 -7.52 2.61
C THR A 29 -8.89 -6.11 2.47
N GLY A 30 -9.38 -5.55 3.58
CA GLY A 30 -10.08 -4.26 3.58
C GLY A 30 -11.61 -4.36 3.42
N ILE A 31 -12.14 -5.57 3.19
CA ILE A 31 -13.59 -5.85 3.21
C ILE A 31 -13.93 -6.86 4.30
N ASP A 32 -13.54 -8.12 4.11
CA ASP A 32 -13.92 -9.25 4.97
C ASP A 32 -12.71 -10.06 5.48
N ALA A 33 -11.49 -9.71 5.03
CA ALA A 33 -10.24 -10.18 5.63
C ALA A 33 -9.48 -9.04 6.33
N PRO A 34 -8.81 -9.32 7.45
CA PRO A 34 -8.01 -8.32 8.17
C PRO A 34 -6.76 -7.93 7.38
N TYR A 35 -6.34 -6.68 7.57
CA TYR A 35 -5.00 -6.22 7.20
C TYR A 35 -4.28 -5.82 8.49
N GLU A 36 -3.14 -6.46 8.77
CA GLU A 36 -2.31 -6.15 9.92
C GLU A 36 -1.32 -5.04 9.52
N THR A 37 -1.56 -3.82 10.01
CA THR A 37 -0.65 -2.69 9.77
C THR A 37 0.72 -2.99 10.39
N PRO A 38 1.84 -2.78 9.66
CA PRO A 38 3.17 -2.94 10.23
C PRO A 38 3.41 -2.00 11.41
N GLU A 39 3.94 -2.54 12.52
CA GLU A 39 4.23 -1.76 13.74
C GLU A 39 5.48 -0.88 13.59
N ASP A 40 6.52 -1.39 12.93
CA ASP A 40 7.80 -0.69 12.72
C ASP A 40 8.24 -0.76 11.25
N PRO A 41 7.58 -0.01 10.35
CA PRO A 41 7.96 0.02 8.94
C PRO A 41 9.14 0.96 8.70
N ASP A 42 10.14 0.48 7.95
CA ASP A 42 11.24 1.32 7.46
C ASP A 42 10.75 2.56 6.67
N LEU A 43 9.67 2.39 5.89
CA LEU A 43 9.00 3.45 5.15
C LEU A 43 7.49 3.24 5.14
N ALA A 44 6.74 4.31 5.39
CA ALA A 44 5.30 4.40 5.18
C ALA A 44 4.98 5.39 4.05
N PHE A 45 4.05 4.98 3.19
CA PHE A 45 3.65 5.72 2.00
C PHE A 45 2.13 5.75 1.88
N ASP A 46 1.54 6.93 1.99
CA ASP A 46 0.21 7.17 1.44
C ASP A 46 0.35 7.61 -0.02
N THR A 47 -0.18 6.79 -0.94
CA THR A 47 -0.21 7.05 -2.38
C THR A 47 -1.41 7.90 -2.83
N THR A 48 -2.19 8.47 -1.91
CA THR A 48 -3.30 9.37 -2.23
C THR A 48 -2.76 10.69 -2.76
N GLY A 49 -2.87 10.90 -4.08
CA GLY A 49 -2.38 12.12 -4.74
C GLY A 49 -0.85 12.26 -4.80
N ALA A 50 -0.10 11.22 -4.43
CA ALA A 50 1.36 11.25 -4.42
C ALA A 50 1.95 11.06 -5.82
N ASP A 51 3.10 11.70 -6.07
CA ASP A 51 3.89 11.45 -7.27
C ASP A 51 4.71 10.15 -7.13
N ILE A 52 4.66 9.30 -8.15
CA ILE A 52 5.33 8.01 -8.10
C ILE A 52 6.86 8.12 -8.10
N ASN A 53 7.43 9.11 -8.79
CA ASN A 53 8.88 9.28 -8.85
C ASN A 53 9.43 9.75 -7.50
N GLU A 54 8.70 10.62 -6.81
CA GLU A 54 9.03 11.03 -5.44
C GLU A 54 9.05 9.84 -4.48
N LEU A 55 8.01 8.99 -4.51
CA LEU A 55 7.94 7.81 -3.64
C LEU A 55 9.06 6.81 -3.93
N VAL A 56 9.37 6.57 -5.21
CA VAL A 56 10.49 5.72 -5.62
C VAL A 56 11.83 6.31 -5.16
N GLY A 57 12.01 7.63 -5.27
CA GLY A 57 13.21 8.31 -4.79
C GLY A 57 13.45 8.09 -3.30
N ARG A 58 12.39 8.09 -2.48
CA ARG A 58 12.49 7.78 -1.04
C ARG A 58 12.94 6.35 -0.76
N VAL A 59 12.49 5.37 -1.56
CA VAL A 59 12.95 3.99 -1.45
C VAL A 59 14.44 3.88 -1.80
N ILE A 60 14.85 4.49 -2.91
CA ILE A 60 16.25 4.47 -3.36
C ILE A 60 17.17 5.10 -2.29
N ALA A 61 16.81 6.26 -1.77
CA ALA A 61 17.60 6.94 -0.73
C ALA A 61 17.81 6.08 0.52
N LEU A 62 16.77 5.37 0.99
CA LEU A 62 16.91 4.44 2.12
C LEU A 62 17.88 3.29 1.81
N LEU A 63 17.84 2.75 0.60
CA LEU A 63 18.73 1.66 0.20
C LEU A 63 20.19 2.14 0.13
N GLU A 64 20.43 3.33 -0.39
CA GLU A 64 21.77 3.94 -0.45
C GLU A 64 22.34 4.22 0.95
N GLU A 65 21.51 4.72 1.87
CA GLU A 65 21.88 4.92 3.27
C GLU A 65 22.27 3.59 3.94
N ARG A 66 21.50 2.53 3.70
CA ARG A 66 21.78 1.20 4.26
C ARG A 66 23.01 0.55 3.67
N GLU A 67 23.26 0.78 2.38
CA GLU A 67 24.46 0.28 1.71
C GLU A 67 25.71 0.96 2.26
N THR A 68 25.66 2.28 2.51
CA THR A 68 26.77 3.02 3.12
C THR A 68 26.97 2.72 4.61
N ALA A 69 25.92 2.31 5.33
CA ALA A 69 25.98 1.89 6.72
C ALA A 69 26.48 0.43 6.92
N ARG A 70 26.69 -0.33 5.83
CA ARG A 70 27.20 -1.70 5.90
C ARG A 70 28.73 -1.69 6.10
N PRO A 71 29.26 -2.42 7.10
CA PRO A 71 30.70 -2.45 7.38
C PRO A 71 31.52 -3.14 6.29
#